data_AF-A0A8G1XDZ5-F1
#
_entry.id   AF-A0A8G1XDZ5-F1
#
_cell.length_a   1.000
_cell.length_b   1.000
_cell.length_c   1.000
_cell.angle_alpha   90.00
_cell.angle_beta   90.00
_cell.angle_gamma   90.00
#
_symmetry.space_group_name_H-M   'P 1'
#
loop_
_entity.id
_entity.type
_entity.pdbx_description
1 polymer ?
#
loop_
_entity_poly.entity_id
_entity_poly.type
_entity_poly.pdbx_seq_one_letter_code
_entity_poly.pdbx_strand_id
1 'polypeptide(L)'
;MATPQFILDLRKHIGHGPLWLSGVTAVVIDDERILLNRRSDTGRWALLHGILEPGEQPSGAVVREPGRPSRCGSGHLLTSGLSG
;
A
#
# COMPACT_ATOMS: atom_id res chain seq x y z
N MET A 1 -5.17 3.99 -8.45
CA MET A 1 -5.60 2.65 -7.99
C MET A 1 -7.12 2.65 -7.88
N ALA A 2 -7.77 1.55 -8.23
CA ALA A 2 -9.18 1.37 -7.91
C ALA A 2 -9.34 1.14 -6.41
N THR A 3 -10.33 1.77 -5.78
CA THR A 3 -10.64 1.59 -4.37
C THR A 3 -11.15 0.16 -4.13
N PRO A 4 -10.57 -0.60 -3.18
CA PRO A 4 -11.06 -1.93 -2.82
C PRO A 4 -12.56 -2.02 -2.52
N GLN A 5 -13.16 -3.16 -2.88
CA GLN A 5 -14.61 -3.37 -2.70
C GLN A 5 -15.03 -3.33 -1.23
N PHE A 6 -14.20 -3.83 -0.31
CA PHE A 6 -14.51 -3.79 1.13
C PHE A 6 -14.66 -2.35 1.64
N ILE A 7 -13.87 -1.41 1.13
CA ILE A 7 -13.97 0.02 1.50
C ILE A 7 -15.27 0.59 0.96
N LEU A 8 -15.66 0.23 -0.27
CA LEU A 8 -16.93 0.65 -0.84
C LEU A 8 -18.11 0.12 -0.03
N ASP A 9 -18.04 -1.12 0.43
CA ASP A 9 -19.08 -1.73 1.25
C ASP A 9 -19.12 -1.11 2.65
N LEU A 10 -17.97 -0.78 3.26
CA LEU A 10 -17.92 0.01 4.49
C LEU A 10 -18.56 1.39 4.29
N ARG A 11 -18.26 2.08 3.19
CA ARG A 11 -18.82 3.41 2.87
C ARG A 11 -20.33 3.40 2.72
N LYS A 12 -20.94 2.29 2.28
CA LYS A 12 -22.42 2.16 2.26
C LYS A 12 -23.03 2.19 3.66
N HIS A 13 -22.30 1.70 4.68
CA HIS A 13 -22.81 1.60 6.05
C HIS A 13 -22.48 2.83 6.90
N ILE A 14 -21.26 3.37 6.78
CA ILE A 14 -20.78 4.49 7.62
C ILE A 14 -20.89 5.87 6.93
N GLY A 15 -21.25 5.90 5.65
CA GLY A 15 -21.31 7.12 4.85
C GLY A 15 -19.98 7.85 4.77
N HIS A 16 -20.01 9.16 5.05
CA HIS A 16 -18.83 10.02 5.08
C HIS A 16 -18.16 10.11 6.46
N GLY A 17 -18.56 9.27 7.41
CA GLY A 17 -17.89 9.17 8.70
C GLY A 17 -16.40 8.81 8.57
N PRO A 18 -15.60 9.09 9.61
CA PRO A 18 -14.21 8.66 9.65
C PRO A 18 -14.13 7.14 9.54
N LEU A 19 -13.17 6.65 8.76
CA LEU A 19 -12.95 5.23 8.52
C LEU A 19 -11.51 4.88 8.90
N TRP A 20 -11.36 4.01 9.90
CA TRP A 20 -10.05 3.48 10.26
C TRP A 20 -9.65 2.40 9.25
N LEU A 21 -8.56 2.65 8.52
CA LEU A 21 -8.01 1.70 7.56
C LEU A 21 -6.57 1.35 7.93
N SER A 22 -6.21 0.08 7.77
CA SER A 22 -4.82 -0.36 7.87
C SER A 22 -4.14 -0.18 6.53
N GLY A 23 -3.07 0.61 6.51
CA GLY A 23 -2.21 0.78 5.35
C GLY A 23 -0.91 0.00 5.48
N VAL A 24 -0.27 -0.25 4.34
CA VAL A 24 1.11 -0.76 4.27
C VAL A 24 1.93 0.15 3.36
N THR A 25 3.19 0.36 3.73
CA THR A 25 4.18 1.04 2.87
C THR A 25 5.34 0.07 2.63
N ALA A 26 5.71 -0.12 1.37
CA ALA A 26 6.85 -0.93 1.00
C ALA A 26 8.04 -0.04 0.66
N VAL A 27 9.18 -0.35 1.27
CA VAL A 27 10.47 0.24 0.90
C VAL A 27 11.31 -0.87 0.28
N VAL A 28 11.57 -0.74 -1.01
CA VAL A 28 12.44 -1.67 -1.74
C VAL A 28 13.76 -0.95 -2.00
N ILE A 29 14.85 -1.58 -1.54
CA ILE A 29 16.20 -1.04 -1.63
C ILE A 29 17.01 -1.96 -2.54
N ASP A 30 17.76 -1.37 -3.46
CA ASP A 30 18.71 -2.04 -4.36
C ASP A 30 20.01 -1.23 -4.34
N ASP A 31 21.03 -1.73 -3.63
CA ASP A 31 22.23 -0.99 -3.24
C ASP A 31 21.91 0.37 -2.60
N GLU A 32 22.25 1.48 -3.27
CA GLU A 32 21.98 2.86 -2.82
C GLU A 32 20.70 3.45 -3.42
N ARG A 33 19.87 2.62 -4.07
CA ARG A 33 18.66 3.06 -4.77
C ARG A 33 17.41 2.61 -4.03
N ILE A 34 16.38 3.46 -4.06
CA ILE A 34 15.05 3.14 -3.55
C ILE A 34 14.04 3.10 -4.70
N LEU A 35 13.15 2.12 -4.68
CA LEU A 35 12.06 2.05 -5.64
C LEU A 35 10.95 3.02 -5.25
N LEU A 36 10.61 3.91 -6.18
CA LEU A 36 9.49 4.84 -6.06
C LEU A 36 8.50 4.58 -7.19
N ASN A 37 7.21 4.73 -6.91
CA ASN A 37 6.21 4.82 -7.96
C ASN A 37 5.94 6.29 -8.30
N ARG A 38 5.61 6.55 -9.57
CA ARG A 38 5.09 7.85 -9.98
C ARG A 38 3.58 7.76 -9.99
N ARG A 39 2.94 8.50 -9.10
CA ARG A 39 1.48 8.48 -8.99
C ARG A 39 0.86 9.00 -10.28
N SER A 40 -0.12 8.27 -10.82
CA SER A 40 -0.83 8.66 -12.04
C SER A 40 -1.74 9.87 -11.85
N ASP A 41 -2.20 10.14 -10.62
CA ASP A 41 -3.13 11.22 -10.31
C ASP A 41 -2.47 12.61 -10.19
N THR A 42 -1.24 12.64 -9.69
CA THR A 42 -0.53 13.87 -9.31
C THR A 42 0.82 14.00 -9.98
N GLY A 43 1.31 12.94 -10.64
CA GLY A 43 2.62 12.88 -11.27
C GLY A 43 3.80 12.92 -10.28
N ARG A 44 3.53 12.92 -8.97
CA ARG A 44 4.54 12.97 -7.91
C ARG A 44 5.13 11.58 -7.66
N TRP A 45 6.40 11.57 -7.27
CA TRP A 45 7.07 10.36 -6.80
C TRP A 45 6.65 10.06 -5.35
N ALA A 46 6.35 8.81 -5.06
CA ALA A 46 5.99 8.33 -3.74
C ALA A 46 6.54 6.91 -3.52
N LEU A 47 6.65 6.51 -2.25
CA LEU A 47 6.87 5.11 -1.91
C LEU A 47 5.68 4.26 -2.39
N LEU A 48 5.92 2.97 -2.57
CA LEU A 48 4.83 2.02 -2.80
C LEU A 48 4.00 1.94 -1.53
N HIS A 49 2.71 2.28 -1.63
CA HIS A 49 1.77 2.24 -0.51
C HIS A 49 0.45 1.64 -0.98
N GLY A 50 -0.25 0.98 -0.07
CA GLY A 50 -1.52 0.34 -0.36
C GLY A 50 -2.35 0.14 0.90
N ILE A 51 -3.64 -0.11 0.71
CA ILE A 51 -4.56 -0.42 1.80
C ILE A 51 -4.61 -1.94 1.94
N LEU A 52 -4.48 -2.42 3.17
CA LEU A 52 -4.52 -3.85 3.49
C LEU A 52 -5.96 -4.36 3.41
N GLU A 53 -6.17 -5.49 2.72
CA GLU A 53 -7.45 -6.19 2.79
C GLU A 53 -7.63 -6.86 4.17
N PRO A 54 -8.86 -6.98 4.70
CA PRO A 54 -9.10 -7.70 5.94
C PRO A 54 -8.57 -9.14 5.86
N GLY A 55 -7.67 -9.50 6.79
CA GLY A 55 -7.07 -10.84 6.87
C GLY A 55 -5.86 -11.06 5.94
N GLU A 56 -5.47 -10.07 5.14
CA GLU A 56 -4.29 -10.16 4.32
C GLU A 56 -2.99 -9.95 5.12
N GLN A 57 -1.95 -10.71 4.77
CA GLN A 57 -0.60 -10.47 5.27
C GLN A 57 0.04 -9.29 4.54
N PRO A 58 0.77 -8.40 5.24
CA PRO A 58 1.43 -7.24 4.61
C PRO A 58 2.31 -7.60 3.41
N SER A 59 2.97 -8.76 3.44
CA SER A 59 3.75 -9.27 2.30
C SER A 59 2.90 -9.56 1.06
N GLY A 60 1.68 -10.09 1.25
CA GLY A 60 0.71 -10.32 0.17
C GLY A 60 0.22 -9.02 -0.47
N ALA A 61 0.00 -7.98 0.34
CA ALA A 61 -0.45 -6.68 -0.15
C ALA A 61 0.59 -6.03 -1.07
N VAL A 62 1.88 -6.10 -0.69
CA VAL A 62 2.98 -5.55 -1.49
C VAL A 62 3.13 -6.27 -2.84
N VAL A 63 2.83 -7.57 -2.90
CA VAL A 63 2.93 -8.36 -4.16
C VAL A 63 1.84 -7.97 -5.17
N ARG A 64 0.70 -7.44 -4.72
CA ARG A 64 -0.42 -7.03 -5.59
C ARG A 64 -0.23 -5.68 -6.28
N GLU A 65 0.67 -4.83 -5.77
CA GLU A 65 0.82 -3.47 -6.30
C GLU A 65 1.65 -3.45 -7.61
N PRO A 66 1.20 -2.73 -8.67
CA PRO A 66 1.98 -2.56 -9.90
C PRO A 66 3.32 -1.88 -9.60
N GLY A 67 4.40 -2.60 -9.88
CA GLY A 67 5.75 -2.28 -9.39
C GLY A 67 6.45 -3.46 -8.73
N ARG A 68 5.84 -4.66 -8.74
CA ARG A 68 6.38 -5.93 -8.25
C ARG A 68 7.91 -6.03 -8.51
N PRO A 69 8.74 -6.01 -7.47
CA PRO A 69 10.14 -6.38 -7.61
C PRO A 69 10.19 -7.88 -7.89
N SER A 70 10.28 -8.25 -9.18
CA SER A 70 10.38 -9.65 -9.61
C SER A 70 11.67 -10.33 -9.14
N ARG A 71 12.63 -9.55 -8.63
CA ARG A 71 13.86 -9.98 -7.98
C ARG A 71 14.28 -8.92 -6.96
N CYS A 72 14.08 -9.17 -5.67
CA CYS A 72 14.82 -8.46 -4.62
C CYS A 72 15.25 -9.46 -3.55
N GLY A 73 16.56 -9.55 -3.33
CA GLY A 73 17.11 -10.10 -2.10
C GLY A 73 16.75 -9.17 -0.95
N SER A 74 16.37 -9.75 0.20
CA SER A 74 16.25 -9.09 1.51
C SER A 74 15.68 -7.65 1.49
N GLY A 75 14.44 -7.49 1.02
CA GLY A 75 13.69 -6.23 1.18
C GLY A 75 13.12 -6.11 2.60
N HIS A 76 13.39 -5.00 3.28
CA HIS A 76 12.77 -4.70 4.57
C HIS A 76 11.34 -4.17 4.38
N LEU A 77 10.35 -4.99 4.73
CA LEU A 77 8.96 -4.56 4.78
C LEU A 77 8.73 -3.75 6.06
N LEU A 78 8.71 -2.43 5.96
CA LEU A 78 8.31 -1.57 7.07
C LEU A 78 6.78 -1.52 7.13
N THR A 79 6.18 -2.39 7.92
CA THR A 79 4.75 -2.28 8.27
C THR A 79 4.60 -1.08 9.21
N SER A 80 4.35 0.09 8.66
CA SER A 80 3.93 1.24 9.48
C SER A 80 2.50 0.99 9.96
N GLY A 81 2.35 0.23 11.05
CA GLY A 81 1.13 0.27 11.86
C GLY A 81 1.17 1.49 12.76
N LEU A 82 0.75 2.66 12.28
CA LEU A 82 0.62 3.89 13.08
C LEU A 82 -0.60 4.65 12.54
N SER A 83 -1.75 4.60 13.23
CA SER A 83 -2.14 5.40 14.40
C SER A 83 -2.36 6.88 14.02
N GLY A 84 -3.64 7.28 14.01
CA GLY A 84 -4.12 8.62 13.66
C GLY A 84 -5.42 8.57 12.88
#